data_AF-E4MQ35-F1
#
_entry.id   AF-E4MQ35-F1
#
_cell.length_a   1.000
_cell.length_b   1.000
_cell.length_c   1.000
_cell.angle_alpha   90.00
_cell.angle_beta   90.00
_cell.angle_gamma   90.00
#
_symmetry.space_group_name_H-M   'P 1'
#
loop_
_entity.id
_entity.type
_entity.pdbx_description
1 polymer ?
#
loop_
_entity_poly.entity_id
_entity_poly.type
_entity_poly.pdbx_seq_one_letter_code
_entity_poly.pdbx_strand_id
1 'polypeptide(L)'
;MNHFIVSARKYRPQSFRDVVGQQAITNTLLNAIENNHLAQALLFTGPRGVGKTTCARILAKKINEQTSGVEDENDFAFNVFELDAASNNSVDDIRKLIEQVRIPPQVGKYKVYIIDEVHMLSTAAFNAFLKTLEEPPKHAIFILATTEKHKIIPTILSRCQIFDFKRITINDIREYLKYIAEQQGIEAEDEALQIIAQKADGAMRDALSIFDRVVSFSGEKITRQATSEILNVLDYEVYFKVTDLILDNKLPELLIAFNDSIAQGFDGNHFIAGLASHFRDLMVCKNPTTISLMEVGEETQKKYTEQSVRATVPFLMEAIAIANDCDLKYRTSKNQRLLVEVALMQLASLTYEGDKKKMMDAS
;
A
#
# COMPACT_ATOMS: atom_id res chain seq x y z
N MET A 1 25.54 5.85 21.86
CA MET A 1 24.69 4.97 21.03
C MET A 1 23.75 5.87 20.26
N ASN A 2 23.94 6.03 18.95
CA ASN A 2 22.99 6.80 18.14
C ASN A 2 21.65 6.06 18.14
N HIS A 3 20.60 6.75 18.57
CA HIS A 3 19.26 6.18 18.64
C HIS A 3 18.82 5.82 17.22
N PHE A 4 18.61 4.53 16.91
CA PHE A 4 18.07 4.13 15.61
C PHE A 4 16.65 4.68 15.49
N ILE A 5 16.45 5.62 14.56
CA ILE A 5 15.15 6.17 14.23
C ILE A 5 14.74 5.57 12.91
N VAL A 6 13.61 4.86 12.90
CA VAL A 6 13.00 4.28 11.71
C VAL A 6 12.87 5.35 10.62
N SER A 7 13.27 5.04 9.38
CA SER A 7 13.23 5.94 8.23
C SER A 7 11.83 6.52 7.98
N ALA A 8 10.78 5.73 8.24
CA ALA A 8 9.39 6.21 8.20
C ALA A 8 9.11 7.43 9.11
N ARG A 9 9.92 7.63 10.16
CA ARG A 9 9.87 8.81 11.03
C ARG A 9 10.93 9.84 10.65
N LYS A 10 12.13 9.42 10.30
CA LYS A 10 13.27 10.30 9.94
C LYS A 10 13.00 11.10 8.66
N TYR A 11 12.48 10.44 7.62
CA TYR A 11 12.17 11.04 6.31
C TYR A 11 10.71 11.45 6.19
N ARG A 12 10.01 11.64 7.31
CA ARG A 12 8.63 12.15 7.26
C ARG A 12 8.66 13.54 6.59
N PRO A 13 7.91 13.74 5.48
CA PRO A 13 7.84 15.03 4.80
C PRO A 13 7.54 16.19 5.76
N GLN A 14 8.27 17.29 5.61
CA GLN A 14 8.08 18.53 6.38
C GLN A 14 7.40 19.62 5.55
N SER A 15 7.50 19.55 4.22
CA SER A 15 6.84 20.46 3.30
C SER A 15 5.96 19.71 2.31
N PHE A 16 4.99 20.42 1.72
CA PHE A 16 4.12 19.87 0.68
C PHE A 16 4.87 19.42 -0.58
N ARG A 17 6.07 19.95 -0.81
CA ARG A 17 6.93 19.56 -1.96
C ARG A 17 7.58 18.20 -1.77
N ASP A 18 7.79 17.79 -0.52
CA ASP A 18 8.44 16.52 -0.18
C ASP A 18 7.43 15.35 -0.17
N VAL A 19 6.14 15.62 -0.37
CA VAL A 19 5.09 14.61 -0.39
C VAL A 19 5.05 13.94 -1.76
N VAL A 20 5.42 12.67 -1.79
CA VAL A 20 5.49 11.86 -3.01
C VAL A 20 4.09 11.42 -3.47
N GLY A 21 3.82 11.52 -4.77
CA GLY A 21 2.63 10.95 -5.43
C GLY A 21 1.29 11.70 -5.20
N GLN A 22 1.27 12.82 -4.46
CA GLN A 22 0.03 13.53 -4.11
C GLN A 22 -0.02 14.99 -4.60
N GLN A 23 0.67 15.31 -5.70
CA GLN A 23 0.85 16.69 -6.16
C GLN A 23 -0.45 17.46 -6.40
N ALA A 24 -1.49 16.80 -6.92
CA ALA A 24 -2.79 17.44 -7.15
C ALA A 24 -3.43 17.94 -5.83
N ILE A 25 -3.33 17.14 -4.76
CA ILE A 25 -3.88 17.49 -3.44
C ILE A 25 -3.03 18.57 -2.80
N THR A 26 -1.71 18.41 -2.80
CA THR A 26 -0.80 19.36 -2.14
C THR A 26 -0.86 20.74 -2.80
N ASN A 27 -0.93 20.81 -4.14
CA ASN A 27 -1.11 22.07 -4.87
C ASN A 27 -2.46 22.72 -4.58
N THR A 28 -3.53 21.93 -4.48
CA THR A 28 -4.86 22.45 -4.13
C THR A 28 -4.88 23.03 -2.72
N LEU A 29 -4.26 22.34 -1.76
CA LEU A 29 -4.13 22.83 -0.38
C LEU A 29 -3.28 24.10 -0.30
N LEU A 30 -2.14 24.15 -1.01
CA LEU A 30 -1.29 25.34 -1.11
C LEU A 30 -2.07 26.55 -1.66
N ASN A 31 -2.77 26.37 -2.77
CA ASN A 31 -3.57 27.42 -3.38
C ASN A 31 -4.72 27.89 -2.46
N ALA A 32 -5.35 26.98 -1.71
CA ALA A 32 -6.42 27.32 -0.78
C ALA A 32 -5.90 28.18 0.40
N ILE A 33 -4.69 27.88 0.87
CA ILE A 33 -3.99 28.64 1.91
C ILE A 33 -3.63 30.04 1.37
N GLU A 34 -2.98 30.13 0.21
CA GLU A 34 -2.57 31.40 -0.42
C GLU A 34 -3.74 32.35 -0.69
N ASN A 35 -4.90 31.81 -1.07
CA ASN A 35 -6.10 32.60 -1.36
C ASN A 35 -6.99 32.85 -0.14
N ASN A 36 -6.63 32.40 1.08
CA ASN A 36 -7.48 32.46 2.28
C ASN A 36 -8.88 31.83 2.09
N HIS A 37 -8.98 30.77 1.28
CA HIS A 37 -10.22 30.05 0.95
C HIS A 37 -10.29 28.66 1.59
N LEU A 38 -9.57 28.44 2.70
CA LEU A 38 -9.53 27.14 3.36
C LEU A 38 -10.84 26.87 4.11
N ALA A 39 -11.44 25.71 3.86
CA ALA A 39 -12.60 25.24 4.62
C ALA A 39 -12.24 24.98 6.10
N GLN A 40 -13.20 25.21 7.00
CA GLN A 40 -13.02 24.92 8.42
C GLN A 40 -13.02 23.42 8.73
N ALA A 41 -13.55 22.58 7.83
CA ALA A 41 -13.57 21.13 7.99
C ALA A 41 -13.10 20.44 6.71
N LEU A 42 -12.05 19.64 6.85
CA LEU A 42 -11.36 18.92 5.78
C LEU A 42 -11.42 17.43 6.09
N LEU A 43 -11.72 16.60 5.10
CA LEU A 43 -11.70 15.14 5.23
C LEU A 43 -10.66 14.54 4.27
N PHE A 44 -9.61 13.97 4.84
CA PHE A 44 -8.57 13.24 4.13
C PHE A 44 -8.92 11.75 4.14
N THR A 45 -9.25 11.21 2.97
CA THR A 45 -9.59 9.80 2.79
C THR A 45 -8.59 9.13 1.87
N GLY A 46 -8.36 7.84 2.06
CA GLY A 46 -7.51 7.04 1.17
C GLY A 46 -6.81 5.89 1.91
N PRO A 47 -6.07 5.04 1.20
CA PRO A 47 -5.38 3.89 1.79
C PRO A 47 -4.42 4.27 2.93
N ARG A 48 -4.07 3.31 3.79
CA ARG A 48 -3.08 3.54 4.85
C ARG A 48 -1.70 3.86 4.24
N GLY A 49 -0.91 4.67 4.93
CA GLY A 49 0.49 4.90 4.56
C GLY A 49 0.76 5.83 3.37
N VAL A 50 -0.28 6.39 2.73
CA VAL A 50 -0.17 7.33 1.59
C VAL A 50 0.14 8.79 1.99
N GLY A 51 0.24 9.09 3.29
CA GLY A 51 0.64 10.43 3.77
C GLY A 51 -0.47 11.34 4.31
N LYS A 52 -1.70 10.84 4.56
CA LYS A 52 -2.83 11.62 5.09
C LYS A 52 -2.48 12.46 6.34
N THR A 53 -2.06 11.81 7.43
CA THR A 53 -1.71 12.47 8.70
C THR A 53 -0.49 13.38 8.55
N THR A 54 0.45 13.02 7.67
CA THR A 54 1.61 13.88 7.35
C THR A 54 1.16 15.17 6.68
N CYS A 55 0.33 15.09 5.63
CA CYS A 55 -0.23 16.28 4.97
C CYS A 55 -1.07 17.12 5.92
N ALA A 56 -1.79 16.51 6.86
CA ALA A 56 -2.56 17.23 7.87
C ALA A 56 -1.65 18.08 8.78
N ARG A 57 -0.52 17.52 9.22
CA ARG A 57 0.47 18.24 10.04
C ARG A 57 1.16 19.36 9.25
N ILE A 58 1.52 19.11 8.00
CA ILE A 58 2.12 20.14 7.12
C ILE A 58 1.13 21.28 6.89
N LEU A 59 -0.14 20.96 6.64
CA LEU A 59 -1.21 21.95 6.51
C LEU A 59 -1.35 22.79 7.77
N ALA A 60 -1.41 22.14 8.95
CA ALA A 60 -1.52 22.82 10.22
C ALA A 60 -0.36 23.80 10.48
N LYS A 61 0.86 23.39 10.12
CA LYS A 61 2.06 24.23 10.21
C LYS A 61 1.96 25.43 9.27
N LYS A 62 1.63 25.21 7.99
CA LYS A 62 1.53 26.28 6.97
C LYS A 62 0.47 27.34 7.28
N ILE A 63 -0.68 26.94 7.82
CA ILE A 63 -1.74 27.87 8.21
C ILE A 63 -1.24 28.86 9.28
N ASN A 64 -0.47 28.37 10.26
CA ASN A 64 0.04 29.19 11.35
C ASN A 64 1.24 30.07 10.94
N GLU A 65 2.09 29.58 10.04
CA GLU A 65 3.21 30.35 9.46
C GLU A 65 2.72 31.59 8.69
N GLN A 66 1.75 31.42 7.78
CA GLN A 66 1.19 32.52 6.98
C GLN A 66 0.58 33.64 7.83
N THR A 67 0.07 33.25 8.99
CA THR A 67 -0.76 34.08 9.82
C THR A 67 0.04 35.02 10.70
N SER A 68 1.23 34.58 11.12
CA SER A 68 2.03 35.23 12.17
C SER A 68 3.20 36.01 11.60
N GLY A 69 3.65 35.73 10.37
CA GLY A 69 4.79 36.42 9.74
C GLY A 69 6.14 36.15 10.42
N VAL A 70 6.19 35.18 11.34
CA VAL A 70 7.38 34.76 12.10
C VAL A 70 7.63 33.29 11.80
N GLU A 71 8.88 32.94 11.44
CA GLU A 71 9.32 31.59 11.04
C GLU A 71 9.66 30.67 12.23
N ASP A 72 9.36 31.07 13.48
CA ASP A 72 9.70 30.25 14.65
C ASP A 72 8.75 29.05 14.78
N GLU A 73 9.27 27.87 14.40
CA GLU A 73 8.54 26.60 14.33
C GLU A 73 8.03 26.09 15.70
N ASN A 74 8.65 26.53 16.81
CA ASN A 74 8.41 25.97 18.13
C ASN A 74 7.17 26.54 18.85
N ASP A 75 6.72 27.74 18.50
CA ASP A 75 5.62 28.40 19.21
C ASP A 75 4.23 27.94 18.75
N PHE A 76 4.11 27.40 17.53
CA PHE A 76 2.81 26.99 16.97
C PHE A 76 2.42 25.55 17.28
N ALA A 77 3.31 24.75 17.90
CA ALA A 77 3.00 23.39 18.31
C ALA A 77 1.80 23.35 19.27
N PHE A 78 1.62 24.38 20.10
CA PHE A 78 0.49 24.50 21.03
C PHE A 78 -0.88 24.71 20.36
N ASN A 79 -0.89 25.05 19.07
CA ASN A 79 -2.12 25.25 18.31
C ASN A 79 -2.54 24.02 17.49
N VAL A 80 -1.75 22.95 17.50
CA VAL A 80 -2.03 21.71 16.77
C VAL A 80 -2.39 20.62 17.78
N PHE A 81 -3.63 20.17 17.73
CA PHE A 81 -4.16 19.11 18.58
C PHE A 81 -4.37 17.87 17.72
N GLU A 82 -3.67 16.79 18.04
CA GLU A 82 -3.80 15.51 17.35
C GLU A 82 -4.51 14.52 18.27
N LEU A 83 -5.64 13.96 17.80
CA LEU A 83 -6.41 12.94 18.48
C LEU A 83 -6.47 11.70 17.60
N ASP A 84 -5.96 10.58 18.13
CA ASP A 84 -6.16 9.27 17.53
C ASP A 84 -7.52 8.71 17.98
N ALA A 85 -8.47 8.61 17.05
CA ALA A 85 -9.81 8.15 17.34
C ALA A 85 -9.86 6.65 17.64
N ALA A 86 -8.85 5.85 17.26
CA ALA A 86 -8.78 4.45 17.65
C ALA A 86 -8.56 4.28 19.17
N SER A 87 -7.81 5.21 19.77
CA SER A 87 -7.49 5.22 21.19
C SER A 87 -8.47 6.06 22.03
N ASN A 88 -9.13 7.06 21.42
CA ASN A 88 -10.01 8.02 22.08
C ASN A 88 -11.41 8.04 21.41
N ASN A 89 -12.08 6.89 21.35
CA ASN A 89 -13.36 6.72 20.63
C ASN A 89 -14.62 7.07 21.44
N SER A 90 -14.46 7.43 22.72
CA SER A 90 -15.57 7.66 23.64
C SER A 90 -16.24 9.03 23.41
N VAL A 91 -17.52 9.12 23.80
CA VAL A 91 -18.28 10.39 23.71
C VAL A 91 -17.65 11.46 24.60
N ASP A 92 -17.11 11.07 25.75
CA ASP A 92 -16.56 12.00 26.72
C ASP A 92 -15.23 12.60 26.25
N ASP A 93 -14.42 11.87 25.49
CA ASP A 93 -13.19 12.39 24.89
C ASP A 93 -13.50 13.46 23.82
N ILE A 94 -14.49 13.20 22.97
CA ILE A 94 -14.95 14.19 21.99
C ILE A 94 -15.59 15.40 22.69
N ARG A 95 -16.33 15.22 23.78
CA ARG A 95 -16.86 16.37 24.55
C ARG A 95 -15.76 17.26 25.11
N LYS A 96 -14.71 16.67 25.69
CA LYS A 96 -13.53 17.43 26.15
C LYS A 96 -12.87 18.19 25.01
N LEU A 97 -12.76 17.58 23.83
CA LEU A 97 -12.25 18.25 22.63
C LEU A 97 -13.14 19.44 22.23
N ILE A 98 -14.46 19.26 22.22
CA ILE A 98 -15.42 20.34 21.90
C ILE A 98 -15.33 21.49 22.90
N GLU A 99 -15.13 21.22 24.18
CA GLU A 99 -14.92 22.25 25.20
C GLU A 99 -13.63 23.04 24.92
N GLN A 100 -12.53 22.35 24.55
CA GLN A 100 -11.27 22.99 24.19
C GLN A 100 -11.34 23.81 22.89
N VAL A 101 -12.20 23.43 21.93
CA VAL A 101 -12.43 24.14 20.66
C VAL A 101 -13.00 25.55 20.90
N ARG A 102 -13.81 25.73 21.94
CA ARG A 102 -14.42 27.03 22.28
C ARG A 102 -13.38 28.06 22.73
N ILE A 103 -12.24 27.61 23.22
CA ILE A 103 -11.17 28.48 23.72
C ILE A 103 -10.34 28.99 22.52
N PRO A 104 -10.24 30.31 22.32
CA PRO A 104 -9.44 30.89 21.24
C PRO A 104 -7.94 30.59 21.42
N PRO A 105 -7.15 30.57 20.33
CA PRO A 105 -5.70 30.35 20.42
C PRO A 105 -5.01 31.49 21.17
N GLN A 106 -3.99 31.16 21.97
CA GLN A 106 -3.20 32.16 22.71
C GLN A 106 -2.14 32.83 21.82
N VAL A 107 -1.64 32.12 20.81
CA VAL A 107 -0.64 32.57 19.83
C VAL A 107 -1.19 32.23 18.44
N GLY A 108 -1.02 33.09 17.43
CA GLY A 108 -1.55 32.86 16.07
C GLY A 108 -3.08 33.08 15.94
N LYS A 109 -3.66 32.82 14.75
CA LYS A 109 -5.11 33.01 14.48
C LYS A 109 -5.92 31.71 14.45
N TYR A 110 -5.28 30.56 14.23
CA TYR A 110 -5.97 29.29 14.03
C TYR A 110 -5.52 28.22 15.03
N LYS A 111 -6.47 27.35 15.37
CA LYS A 111 -6.30 26.16 16.20
C LYS A 111 -6.74 24.97 15.36
N VAL A 112 -5.80 24.07 15.09
CA VAL A 112 -5.99 22.97 14.15
C VAL A 112 -6.16 21.67 14.92
N TYR A 113 -7.25 20.97 14.64
CA TYR A 113 -7.63 19.70 15.25
C TYR A 113 -7.53 18.59 14.22
N ILE A 114 -6.50 17.75 14.35
CA ILE A 114 -6.28 16.59 13.50
C ILE A 114 -6.89 15.37 14.21
N ILE A 115 -7.90 14.75 13.61
CA ILE A 115 -8.52 13.52 14.12
C ILE A 115 -8.17 12.39 13.17
N ASP A 116 -7.25 11.51 13.59
CA ASP A 116 -6.83 10.37 12.79
C ASP A 116 -7.74 9.15 13.01
N GLU A 117 -7.89 8.33 11.97
CA GLU A 117 -8.81 7.20 11.90
C GLU A 117 -10.23 7.51 12.42
N VAL A 118 -10.79 8.66 12.01
CA VAL A 118 -12.06 9.19 12.54
C VAL A 118 -13.23 8.20 12.44
N HIS A 119 -13.20 7.25 11.51
CA HIS A 119 -14.20 6.18 11.38
C HIS A 119 -14.28 5.26 12.61
N MET A 120 -13.27 5.27 13.48
CA MET A 120 -13.23 4.52 14.74
C MET A 120 -14.02 5.19 15.88
N LEU A 121 -14.49 6.44 15.70
CA LEU A 121 -15.34 7.10 16.68
C LEU A 121 -16.67 6.35 16.86
N SER A 122 -17.14 6.29 18.10
CA SER A 122 -18.48 5.77 18.38
C SER A 122 -19.57 6.66 17.74
N THR A 123 -20.72 6.08 17.40
CA THR A 123 -21.86 6.81 16.83
C THR A 123 -22.33 7.96 17.73
N ALA A 124 -22.30 7.76 19.05
CA ALA A 124 -22.63 8.80 20.00
C ALA A 124 -21.60 9.95 20.00
N ALA A 125 -20.31 9.64 19.82
CA ALA A 125 -19.25 10.65 19.70
C ALA A 125 -19.39 11.46 18.41
N PHE A 126 -19.70 10.80 17.28
CA PHE A 126 -20.01 11.47 16.01
C PHE A 126 -21.18 12.45 16.14
N ASN A 127 -22.28 12.03 16.76
CA ASN A 127 -23.45 12.90 16.95
C ASN A 127 -23.15 14.09 17.85
N ALA A 128 -22.31 13.92 18.88
CA ALA A 128 -21.85 15.02 19.71
C ALA A 128 -20.98 16.02 18.90
N PHE A 129 -20.17 15.50 17.97
CA PHE A 129 -19.29 16.31 17.14
C PHE A 129 -20.01 17.10 16.04
N LEU A 130 -21.14 16.61 15.53
CA LEU A 130 -21.91 17.24 14.44
C LEU A 130 -22.23 18.72 14.69
N LYS A 131 -22.67 19.08 15.90
CA LYS A 131 -22.99 20.48 16.24
C LYS A 131 -21.79 21.41 16.08
N THR A 132 -20.59 20.92 16.37
CA THR A 132 -19.35 21.70 16.29
C THR A 132 -18.84 21.79 14.85
N LEU A 133 -19.12 20.78 14.02
CA LEU A 133 -18.83 20.82 12.57
C LEU A 133 -19.83 21.69 11.80
N GLU A 134 -21.08 21.80 12.27
CA GLU A 134 -22.11 22.65 11.68
C GLU A 134 -21.83 24.14 11.88
N GLU A 135 -21.40 24.51 13.08
CA GLU A 135 -21.07 25.89 13.43
C GLU A 135 -19.67 25.96 14.05
N PRO A 136 -18.59 25.75 13.26
CA PRO A 136 -17.23 25.81 13.79
C PRO A 136 -16.87 27.24 14.19
N PRO A 137 -16.19 27.44 15.34
CA PRO A 137 -15.60 28.74 15.65
C PRO A 137 -14.66 29.20 14.53
N LYS A 138 -14.61 30.51 14.28
CA LYS A 138 -13.80 31.08 13.17
C LYS A 138 -12.31 30.74 13.25
N HIS A 139 -11.80 30.51 14.46
CA HIS A 139 -10.40 30.13 14.71
C HIS A 139 -10.16 28.63 14.65
N ALA A 140 -11.19 27.78 14.58
CA ALA A 140 -11.04 26.33 14.61
C ALA A 140 -11.03 25.74 13.21
N ILE A 141 -10.04 24.88 12.93
CA ILE A 141 -9.94 24.10 11.69
C ILE A 141 -9.86 22.62 12.06
N PHE A 142 -10.73 21.81 11.47
CA PHE A 142 -10.79 20.38 11.66
C PHE A 142 -10.22 19.66 10.43
N ILE A 143 -9.26 18.77 10.67
CA ILE A 143 -8.71 17.86 9.66
C ILE A 143 -9.02 16.45 10.12
N LEU A 144 -9.97 15.81 9.46
CA LEU A 144 -10.38 14.44 9.72
C LEU A 144 -9.63 13.52 8.76
N ALA A 145 -8.97 12.49 9.26
CA ALA A 145 -8.33 11.47 8.42
C ALA A 145 -9.01 10.11 8.61
N THR A 146 -9.22 9.39 7.50
CA THR A 146 -9.79 8.03 7.54
C THR A 146 -9.21 7.15 6.44
N THR A 147 -9.06 5.87 6.73
CA THR A 147 -8.84 4.82 5.74
C THR A 147 -10.13 4.29 5.11
N GLU A 148 -11.27 4.48 5.78
CA GLU A 148 -12.56 3.90 5.40
C GLU A 148 -13.65 4.97 5.24
N LYS A 149 -13.75 5.57 4.04
CA LYS A 149 -14.74 6.61 3.71
C LYS A 149 -16.19 6.16 3.95
N HIS A 150 -16.49 4.90 3.62
CA HIS A 150 -17.84 4.34 3.65
C HIS A 150 -18.40 4.17 5.07
N LYS A 151 -17.54 4.13 6.09
CA LYS A 151 -17.93 4.10 7.50
C LYS A 151 -18.29 5.49 8.05
N ILE A 152 -17.99 6.56 7.33
CA ILE A 152 -18.31 7.92 7.74
C ILE A 152 -19.77 8.22 7.39
N ILE A 153 -20.51 8.76 8.36
CA ILE A 153 -21.91 9.12 8.17
C ILE A 153 -22.05 10.24 7.11
N PRO A 154 -23.07 10.19 6.22
CA PRO A 154 -23.26 11.20 5.17
C PRO A 154 -23.36 12.64 5.67
N THR A 155 -23.87 12.84 6.89
CA THR A 155 -24.00 14.16 7.52
C THR A 155 -22.65 14.84 7.80
N ILE A 156 -21.58 14.08 8.00
CA ILE A 156 -20.22 14.63 8.13
C ILE A 156 -19.63 14.89 6.75
N LEU A 157 -19.83 13.96 5.82
CA LEU A 157 -19.34 14.09 4.44
C LEU A 157 -19.88 15.36 3.77
N SER A 158 -21.14 15.73 4.01
CA SER A 158 -21.76 16.93 3.45
C SER A 158 -21.21 18.24 4.00
N ARG A 159 -20.47 18.20 5.12
CA ARG A 159 -19.93 19.38 5.84
C ARG A 159 -18.42 19.50 5.75
N CYS A 160 -17.75 18.53 5.13
CA CYS A 160 -16.30 18.52 4.97
C CYS A 160 -15.93 18.67 3.50
N GLN A 161 -14.86 19.41 3.22
CA GLN A 161 -14.21 19.36 1.91
C GLN A 161 -13.37 18.08 1.84
N ILE A 162 -13.67 17.22 0.86
CA ILE A 162 -13.07 15.88 0.77
C ILE A 162 -11.84 15.90 -0.14
N PHE A 163 -10.73 15.35 0.36
CA PHE A 163 -9.50 15.11 -0.38
C PHE A 163 -9.22 13.61 -0.42
N ASP A 164 -9.19 13.06 -1.64
CA ASP A 164 -9.03 11.63 -1.89
C ASP A 164 -7.58 11.29 -2.27
N PHE A 165 -6.84 10.76 -1.30
CA PHE A 165 -5.45 10.34 -1.44
C PHE A 165 -5.37 9.01 -2.18
N LYS A 166 -4.62 9.00 -3.27
CA LYS A 166 -4.45 7.81 -4.11
C LYS A 166 -3.26 6.97 -3.64
N ARG A 167 -3.21 5.73 -4.10
CA ARG A 167 -1.99 4.91 -3.97
C ARG A 167 -0.85 5.59 -4.72
N ILE A 168 0.33 5.58 -4.11
CA ILE A 168 1.54 6.10 -4.74
C ILE A 168 1.99 5.07 -5.77
N THR A 169 2.47 5.52 -6.93
CA THR A 169 2.91 4.58 -7.97
C THR A 169 4.17 3.85 -7.54
N ILE A 170 4.38 2.64 -8.07
CA ILE A 170 5.58 1.84 -7.77
C ILE A 170 6.84 2.60 -8.18
N ASN A 171 6.82 3.26 -9.34
CA ASN A 171 7.93 4.08 -9.83
C ASN A 171 8.26 5.23 -8.87
N ASP A 172 7.25 5.97 -8.40
CA ASP A 172 7.46 7.06 -7.43
C ASP A 172 8.07 6.55 -6.11
N ILE A 173 7.61 5.39 -5.62
CA ILE A 173 8.18 4.77 -4.42
C ILE A 173 9.63 4.37 -4.66
N ARG A 174 9.92 3.69 -5.77
CA ARG A 174 11.27 3.25 -6.13
C ARG A 174 12.24 4.44 -6.22
N GLU A 175 11.85 5.50 -6.92
CA GLU A 175 12.68 6.72 -7.05
C GLU A 175 12.94 7.36 -5.69
N TYR A 176 11.94 7.42 -4.83
CA TYR A 176 12.11 7.97 -3.49
C TYR A 176 13.00 7.10 -2.59
N LEU A 177 12.87 5.77 -2.68
CA LEU A 177 13.76 4.85 -1.96
C LEU A 177 15.20 4.96 -2.46
N LYS A 178 15.40 5.16 -3.77
CA LYS A 178 16.72 5.39 -4.35
C LYS A 178 17.36 6.66 -3.79
N TYR A 179 16.60 7.76 -3.74
CA TYR A 179 17.05 8.99 -3.10
C TYR A 179 17.44 8.76 -1.63
N ILE A 180 16.67 7.99 -0.87
CA ILE A 180 17.00 7.69 0.53
C ILE A 180 18.24 6.81 0.66
N ALA A 181 18.42 5.82 -0.20
CA ALA A 181 19.61 4.97 -0.22
C ALA A 181 20.87 5.82 -0.46
N GLU A 182 20.84 6.74 -1.42
CA GLU A 182 21.94 7.69 -1.69
C GLU A 182 22.23 8.58 -0.47
N GLN A 183 21.20 9.10 0.20
CA GLN A 183 21.36 9.92 1.41
C GLN A 183 21.93 9.15 2.61
N GLN A 184 21.78 7.82 2.64
CA GLN A 184 22.33 6.95 3.68
C GLN A 184 23.68 6.33 3.30
N GLY A 185 24.16 6.57 2.07
CA GLY A 185 25.38 5.94 1.56
C GLY A 185 25.23 4.43 1.31
N ILE A 186 24.01 3.98 1.02
CA ILE A 186 23.69 2.56 0.78
C ILE A 186 23.64 2.32 -0.73
N GLU A 187 24.36 1.30 -1.19
CA GLU A 187 24.36 0.87 -2.58
C GLU A 187 23.18 -0.10 -2.80
N ALA A 188 22.14 0.34 -3.50
CA ALA A 188 20.94 -0.45 -3.75
C ALA A 188 20.69 -0.69 -5.24
N GLU A 189 20.46 -1.95 -5.62
CA GLU A 189 20.06 -2.32 -6.97
C GLU A 189 18.63 -1.83 -7.29
N ASP A 190 18.39 -1.34 -8.51
CA ASP A 190 17.07 -0.82 -8.93
C ASP A 190 15.97 -1.88 -8.80
N GLU A 191 16.30 -3.14 -9.14
CA GLU A 191 15.37 -4.27 -9.01
C GLU A 191 15.01 -4.57 -7.56
N ALA A 192 15.95 -4.41 -6.62
CA ALA A 192 15.67 -4.60 -5.20
C ALA A 192 14.70 -3.53 -4.68
N LEU A 193 14.89 -2.28 -5.08
CA LEU A 193 13.99 -1.18 -4.74
C LEU A 193 12.60 -1.36 -5.36
N GLN A 194 12.53 -1.91 -6.59
CA GLN A 194 11.28 -2.26 -7.24
C GLN A 194 10.50 -3.33 -6.44
N ILE A 195 11.17 -4.37 -5.95
CA ILE A 195 10.55 -5.41 -5.12
C ILE A 195 9.96 -4.81 -3.83
N ILE A 196 10.71 -3.91 -3.17
CA ILE A 196 10.23 -3.21 -1.98
C ILE A 196 8.99 -2.37 -2.31
N ALA A 197 9.04 -1.62 -3.41
CA ALA A 197 7.95 -0.75 -3.86
C ALA A 197 6.68 -1.55 -4.20
N GLN A 198 6.82 -2.68 -4.89
CA GLN A 198 5.72 -3.62 -5.18
C GLN A 198 5.12 -4.19 -3.89
N LYS A 199 5.97 -4.62 -2.94
CA LYS A 199 5.52 -5.19 -1.66
C LYS A 199 4.77 -4.17 -0.80
N ALA A 200 5.10 -2.89 -0.94
CA ALA A 200 4.48 -1.80 -0.19
C ALA A 200 3.08 -1.42 -0.69
N ASP A 201 2.63 -1.92 -1.84
CA ASP A 201 1.26 -1.75 -2.36
C ASP A 201 0.76 -0.29 -2.38
N GLY A 202 1.66 0.63 -2.74
CA GLY A 202 1.37 2.07 -2.82
C GLY A 202 1.39 2.84 -1.49
N ALA A 203 1.81 2.20 -0.39
CA ALA A 203 1.95 2.81 0.93
C ALA A 203 3.41 3.17 1.24
N MET A 204 3.77 4.46 1.14
CA MET A 204 5.15 4.92 1.37
C MET A 204 5.66 4.59 2.78
N ARG A 205 4.80 4.67 3.81
CA ARG A 205 5.19 4.30 5.18
C ARG A 205 5.66 2.85 5.27
N ASP A 206 5.00 1.95 4.56
CA ASP A 206 5.30 0.53 4.57
C ASP A 206 6.55 0.26 3.73
N ALA A 207 6.71 0.94 2.58
CA ALA A 207 7.93 0.91 1.78
C ALA A 207 9.18 1.28 2.59
N LEU A 208 9.14 2.38 3.35
CA LEU A 208 10.25 2.81 4.21
C LEU A 208 10.55 1.82 5.34
N SER A 209 9.50 1.23 5.94
CA SER A 209 9.65 0.25 7.01
C SER A 209 10.26 -1.06 6.49
N ILE A 210 9.88 -1.46 5.27
CA ILE A 210 10.47 -2.60 4.57
C ILE A 210 11.93 -2.30 4.22
N PHE A 211 12.21 -1.12 3.67
CA PHE A 211 13.57 -0.69 3.34
C PHE A 211 14.51 -0.76 4.54
N ASP A 212 14.10 -0.20 5.69
CA ASP A 212 14.89 -0.29 6.93
C ASP A 212 15.16 -1.73 7.36
N ARG A 213 14.17 -2.60 7.20
CA ARG A 213 14.31 -4.02 7.49
C ARG A 213 15.37 -4.64 6.59
N VAL A 214 15.29 -4.41 5.28
CA VAL A 214 16.25 -4.95 4.31
C VAL A 214 17.67 -4.43 4.59
N VAL A 215 17.82 -3.12 4.86
CA VAL A 215 19.11 -2.50 5.24
C VAL A 215 19.68 -3.14 6.50
N SER A 216 18.85 -3.41 7.51
CA SER A 216 19.30 -4.00 8.78
C SER A 216 19.87 -5.41 8.63
N PHE A 217 19.43 -6.16 7.61
CA PHE A 217 19.88 -7.52 7.34
C PHE A 217 21.03 -7.58 6.31
N SER A 218 20.98 -6.75 5.26
CA SER A 218 21.96 -6.77 4.16
C SER A 218 23.14 -5.81 4.36
N GLY A 219 23.06 -4.87 5.29
CA GLY A 219 24.08 -3.86 5.54
C GLY A 219 24.09 -2.75 4.47
N GLU A 220 25.27 -2.44 3.94
CA GLU A 220 25.48 -1.31 3.02
C GLU A 220 25.17 -1.63 1.55
N LYS A 221 24.98 -2.91 1.20
CA LYS A 221 24.65 -3.34 -0.17
C LYS A 221 23.32 -4.07 -0.19
N ILE A 222 22.35 -3.54 -0.93
CA ILE A 222 21.04 -4.16 -1.14
C ILE A 222 21.00 -4.76 -2.54
N THR A 223 20.99 -6.10 -2.59
CA THR A 223 20.83 -6.85 -3.83
C THR A 223 19.41 -7.37 -4.00
N ARG A 224 19.01 -7.68 -5.24
CA ARG A 224 17.73 -8.32 -5.57
C ARG A 224 17.53 -9.62 -4.78
N GLN A 225 18.54 -10.50 -4.76
CA GLN A 225 18.48 -11.81 -4.11
C GLN A 225 18.24 -11.68 -2.60
N ALA A 226 19.05 -10.87 -1.90
CA ALA A 226 18.89 -10.66 -0.46
C ALA A 226 17.51 -10.06 -0.13
N THR A 227 17.03 -9.12 -0.96
CA THR A 227 15.73 -8.48 -0.78
C THR A 227 14.58 -9.49 -0.94
N SER A 228 14.64 -10.35 -1.94
CA SER A 228 13.67 -11.43 -2.16
C SER A 228 13.63 -12.41 -0.98
N GLU A 229 14.78 -12.83 -0.47
CA GLU A 229 14.88 -13.70 0.70
C GLU A 229 14.31 -13.03 1.96
N ILE A 230 14.71 -11.80 2.26
CA ILE A 230 14.23 -11.06 3.45
C ILE A 230 12.73 -10.78 3.36
N LEU A 231 12.20 -10.56 2.16
CA LEU A 231 10.79 -10.27 1.95
C LEU A 231 9.93 -11.52 1.76
N ASN A 232 10.55 -12.71 1.73
CA ASN A 232 9.91 -13.95 1.33
C ASN A 232 9.10 -13.75 0.03
N VAL A 233 9.70 -13.07 -0.94
CA VAL A 233 9.16 -12.93 -2.30
C VAL A 233 9.88 -13.93 -3.19
N LEU A 234 9.12 -14.86 -3.77
CA LEU A 234 9.67 -15.83 -4.71
C LEU A 234 10.13 -15.11 -5.97
N ASP A 235 11.32 -15.47 -6.45
CA ASP A 235 11.84 -14.93 -7.70
C ASP A 235 10.92 -15.34 -8.86
N TYR A 236 10.75 -14.44 -9.84
CA TYR A 236 10.07 -14.72 -11.10
C TYR A 236 10.61 -15.98 -11.77
N GLU A 237 11.91 -16.27 -11.63
CA GLU A 237 12.54 -17.48 -12.17
C GLU A 237 11.92 -18.77 -11.63
N VAL A 238 11.47 -18.79 -10.37
CA VAL A 238 10.75 -19.93 -9.79
C VAL A 238 9.45 -20.15 -10.53
N TYR A 239 8.68 -19.08 -10.78
CA TYR A 239 7.41 -19.17 -11.49
C TYR A 239 7.58 -19.56 -12.97
N PHE A 240 8.60 -19.04 -13.66
CA PHE A 240 8.94 -19.49 -15.01
C PHE A 240 9.23 -21.00 -15.02
N LYS A 241 10.10 -21.48 -14.13
CA LYS A 241 10.43 -22.91 -14.00
C LYS A 241 9.20 -23.76 -13.67
N VAL A 242 8.37 -23.32 -12.72
CA VAL A 242 7.14 -24.02 -12.31
C VAL A 242 6.15 -24.11 -13.46
N THR A 243 5.93 -23.03 -14.20
CA THR A 243 5.06 -23.01 -15.38
C THR A 243 5.59 -23.93 -16.47
N ASP A 244 6.91 -23.97 -16.72
CA ASP A 244 7.48 -24.90 -17.69
C ASP A 244 7.28 -26.36 -17.27
N LEU A 245 7.43 -26.69 -15.98
CA LEU A 245 7.14 -28.03 -15.46
C LEU A 245 5.66 -28.41 -15.61
N ILE A 246 4.75 -27.45 -15.40
CA ILE A 246 3.31 -27.63 -15.62
C ILE A 246 3.04 -27.91 -17.09
N LEU A 247 3.55 -27.09 -18.01
CA LEU A 247 3.33 -27.25 -19.45
C LEU A 247 3.95 -28.55 -20.00
N ASP A 248 5.07 -29.00 -19.42
CA ASP A 248 5.74 -30.25 -19.77
C ASP A 248 5.09 -31.50 -19.09
N ASN A 249 4.07 -31.31 -18.25
CA ASN A 249 3.43 -32.36 -17.45
C ASN A 249 4.39 -33.11 -16.49
N LYS A 250 5.42 -32.44 -15.97
CA LYS A 250 6.44 -33.00 -15.07
C LYS A 250 6.03 -32.88 -13.60
N LEU A 251 5.02 -33.68 -13.22
CA LEU A 251 4.41 -33.63 -11.88
C LEU A 251 5.37 -33.94 -10.73
N PRO A 252 6.25 -34.96 -10.79
CA PRO A 252 7.22 -35.21 -9.71
C PRO A 252 8.15 -34.02 -9.46
N GLU A 253 8.72 -33.44 -10.52
CA GLU A 253 9.61 -32.30 -10.44
C GLU A 253 8.89 -31.03 -9.95
N LEU A 254 7.62 -30.87 -10.33
CA LEU A 254 6.77 -29.77 -9.86
C LEU A 254 6.56 -29.82 -8.34
N LEU A 255 6.27 -31.01 -7.79
CA LEU A 255 6.09 -31.20 -6.35
C LEU A 255 7.40 -30.99 -5.58
N ILE A 256 8.54 -31.40 -6.15
CA ILE A 256 9.87 -31.14 -5.57
C ILE A 256 10.15 -29.64 -5.56
N ALA A 257 9.92 -28.93 -6.67
CA ALA A 257 10.13 -27.48 -6.76
C ALA A 257 9.25 -26.70 -5.76
N PHE A 258 8.02 -27.14 -5.55
CA PHE A 258 7.16 -26.59 -4.50
C PHE A 258 7.72 -26.87 -3.10
N ASN A 259 8.14 -28.11 -2.82
CA ASN A 259 8.73 -28.45 -1.52
C ASN A 259 10.00 -27.66 -1.22
N ASP A 260 10.86 -27.42 -2.22
CA ASP A 260 12.07 -26.61 -2.10
C ASP A 260 11.71 -25.15 -1.75
N SER A 261 10.66 -24.62 -2.35
CA SER A 261 10.14 -23.28 -2.04
C SER A 261 9.66 -23.22 -0.57
N ILE A 262 8.89 -24.20 -0.10
CA ILE A 262 8.47 -24.24 1.30
C ILE A 262 9.67 -24.39 2.26
N ALA A 263 10.68 -25.19 1.88
CA ALA A 263 11.88 -25.39 2.69
C ALA A 263 12.73 -24.12 2.86
N GLN A 264 12.68 -23.21 1.88
CA GLN A 264 13.31 -21.89 1.94
C GLN A 264 12.52 -20.88 2.81
N GLY A 265 11.39 -21.28 3.38
CA GLY A 265 10.58 -20.45 4.27
C GLY A 265 9.45 -19.69 3.59
N PHE A 266 9.21 -19.95 2.29
CA PHE A 266 8.06 -19.37 1.58
C PHE A 266 6.75 -20.04 2.02
N ASP A 267 5.68 -19.24 2.10
CA ASP A 267 4.34 -19.73 2.45
C ASP A 267 3.58 -20.20 1.21
N GLY A 268 2.80 -21.28 1.37
CA GLY A 268 2.05 -21.87 0.27
C GLY A 268 1.00 -20.93 -0.35
N ASN A 269 0.43 -20.01 0.44
CA ASN A 269 -0.52 -19.04 -0.09
C ASN A 269 0.20 -18.03 -0.99
N HIS A 270 1.36 -17.56 -0.56
CA HIS A 270 2.19 -16.66 -1.35
C HIS A 270 2.66 -17.32 -2.64
N PHE A 271 3.01 -18.60 -2.59
CA PHE A 271 3.36 -19.37 -3.78
C PHE A 271 2.21 -19.38 -4.80
N ILE A 272 0.98 -19.73 -4.39
CA ILE A 272 -0.17 -19.79 -5.29
C ILE A 272 -0.61 -18.41 -5.79
N ALA A 273 -0.65 -17.39 -4.92
CA ALA A 273 -1.00 -16.02 -5.32
C ALA A 273 -0.01 -15.44 -6.34
N GLY A 274 1.29 -15.72 -6.15
CA GLY A 274 2.31 -15.32 -7.12
C GLY A 274 2.22 -16.11 -8.43
N LEU A 275 1.88 -17.40 -8.38
CA LEU A 275 1.65 -18.21 -9.58
C LEU A 275 0.43 -17.71 -10.37
N ALA A 276 -0.66 -17.32 -9.69
CA ALA A 276 -1.82 -16.69 -10.33
C ALA A 276 -1.45 -15.36 -11.01
N SER A 277 -0.63 -14.54 -10.36
CA SER A 277 -0.13 -13.27 -10.91
C SER A 277 0.74 -13.51 -12.14
N HIS A 278 1.61 -14.52 -12.10
CA HIS A 278 2.44 -14.94 -13.22
C HIS A 278 1.60 -15.40 -14.43
N PHE A 279 0.54 -16.20 -14.21
CA PHE A 279 -0.37 -16.57 -15.30
C PHE A 279 -1.12 -15.37 -15.88
N ARG A 280 -1.50 -14.40 -15.05
CA ARG A 280 -2.09 -13.13 -15.51
C ARG A 280 -1.11 -12.38 -16.42
N ASP A 281 0.16 -12.29 -16.04
CA ASP A 281 1.17 -11.58 -16.84
C ASP A 281 1.47 -12.31 -18.17
N LEU A 282 1.50 -13.64 -18.18
CA LEU A 282 1.56 -14.43 -19.42
C LEU A 282 0.35 -14.17 -20.32
N MET A 283 -0.85 -14.01 -19.74
CA MET A 283 -2.06 -13.69 -20.50
C MET A 283 -2.02 -12.27 -21.08
N VAL A 284 -1.50 -11.30 -20.32
CA VAL A 284 -1.27 -9.93 -20.77
C VAL A 284 -0.24 -9.88 -21.91
N CYS A 285 0.75 -10.77 -21.93
CA CYS A 285 1.74 -10.84 -23.02
C CYS A 285 1.18 -11.41 -24.33
N LYS A 286 -0.01 -12.02 -24.32
CA LYS A 286 -0.64 -12.56 -25.55
C LYS A 286 -0.96 -11.49 -26.58
N ASN A 287 -1.15 -10.25 -26.16
CA ASN A 287 -1.38 -9.13 -27.06
C ASN A 287 -0.26 -8.08 -26.91
N PRO A 288 0.42 -7.69 -28.00
CA PRO A 288 1.49 -6.70 -27.95
C PRO A 288 1.09 -5.36 -27.33
N THR A 289 -0.18 -4.95 -27.47
CA THR A 289 -0.67 -3.68 -26.89
C THR A 289 -0.73 -3.71 -25.37
N THR A 290 -0.97 -4.87 -24.77
CA THR A 290 -1.16 -5.03 -23.33
C THR A 290 0.15 -5.25 -22.57
N ILE A 291 1.28 -5.47 -23.25
CA ILE A 291 2.62 -5.59 -22.63
C ILE A 291 2.94 -4.37 -21.75
N SER A 292 2.48 -3.18 -22.14
CA SER A 292 2.65 -1.94 -21.38
C SER A 292 1.96 -1.92 -19.99
N LEU A 293 1.06 -2.87 -19.73
CA LEU A 293 0.36 -3.01 -18.44
C LEU A 293 1.15 -3.80 -17.39
N MET A 294 2.32 -4.34 -17.77
CA MET A 294 3.19 -5.04 -16.83
C MET A 294 4.12 -4.05 -16.13
N GLU A 295 4.22 -4.19 -14.81
CA GLU A 295 5.08 -3.37 -13.95
C GLU A 295 6.41 -4.07 -13.66
N VAL A 296 6.99 -4.70 -14.69
CA VAL A 296 8.26 -5.45 -14.64
C VAL A 296 9.28 -4.88 -15.63
N GLY A 297 10.57 -5.07 -15.34
CA GLY A 297 11.68 -4.58 -16.18
C GLY A 297 11.76 -5.25 -17.56
N GLU A 298 12.43 -4.59 -18.51
CA GLU A 298 12.47 -5.00 -19.93
C GLU A 298 12.98 -6.44 -20.15
N GLU A 299 13.99 -6.89 -19.40
CA GLU A 299 14.49 -8.28 -19.51
C GLU A 299 13.44 -9.31 -19.10
N THR A 300 12.71 -9.03 -18.02
CA THR A 300 11.63 -9.90 -17.52
C THR A 300 10.45 -9.90 -18.50
N GLN A 301 10.13 -8.76 -19.13
CA GLN A 301 9.10 -8.69 -20.17
C GLN A 301 9.41 -9.61 -21.37
N LYS A 302 10.68 -9.71 -21.78
CA LYS A 302 11.12 -10.64 -22.83
C LYS A 302 10.87 -12.09 -22.44
N LYS A 303 11.29 -12.49 -21.22
CA LYS A 303 11.04 -13.85 -20.70
C LYS A 303 9.55 -14.21 -20.68
N TYR A 304 8.69 -13.27 -20.25
CA TYR A 304 7.24 -13.46 -20.27
C TYR A 304 6.70 -13.63 -21.69
N THR A 305 7.17 -12.82 -22.63
CA THR A 305 6.76 -12.90 -24.03
C THR A 305 7.12 -14.28 -24.62
N GLU A 306 8.33 -14.77 -24.36
CA GLU A 306 8.79 -16.09 -24.82
C GLU A 306 7.96 -17.24 -24.25
N GLN A 307 7.76 -17.29 -22.93
CA GLN A 307 6.96 -18.34 -22.31
C GLN A 307 5.47 -18.25 -22.67
N SER A 308 4.95 -17.03 -22.89
CA SER A 308 3.56 -16.85 -23.29
C SER A 308 3.24 -17.55 -24.61
N VAL A 309 4.21 -17.73 -25.52
CA VAL A 309 3.98 -18.46 -26.78
C VAL A 309 3.58 -19.92 -26.51
N ARG A 310 4.21 -20.56 -25.50
CA ARG A 310 3.96 -21.95 -25.12
C ARG A 310 2.63 -22.15 -24.38
N ALA A 311 2.21 -21.16 -23.57
CA ALA A 311 1.00 -21.26 -22.76
C ALA A 311 -0.24 -20.83 -23.56
N THR A 312 -1.18 -21.71 -23.87
CA THR A 312 -2.38 -21.35 -24.66
C THR A 312 -3.37 -20.49 -23.85
N VAL A 313 -4.22 -19.69 -24.52
CA VAL A 313 -5.23 -18.87 -23.83
C VAL A 313 -6.21 -19.73 -23.01
N PRO A 314 -6.74 -20.87 -23.51
CA PRO A 314 -7.58 -21.77 -22.70
C PRO A 314 -6.86 -22.28 -21.46
N PHE A 315 -5.60 -22.71 -21.60
CA PHE A 315 -4.78 -23.13 -20.46
C PHE A 315 -4.64 -22.02 -19.42
N LEU A 316 -4.29 -20.79 -19.84
CA LEU A 316 -4.10 -19.68 -18.92
C LEU A 316 -5.40 -19.31 -18.17
N MET A 317 -6.56 -19.35 -18.85
CA MET A 317 -7.84 -19.10 -18.17
C MET A 317 -8.16 -20.14 -17.10
N GLU A 318 -8.00 -21.42 -17.42
CA GLU A 318 -8.23 -22.51 -16.46
C GLU A 318 -7.20 -22.47 -15.33
N ALA A 319 -5.94 -22.17 -15.64
CA ALA A 319 -4.87 -22.07 -14.66
C ALA A 319 -5.09 -20.94 -13.66
N ILE A 320 -5.51 -19.75 -14.13
CA ILE A 320 -5.89 -18.63 -13.26
C ILE A 320 -7.09 -19.01 -12.37
N ALA A 321 -8.08 -19.73 -12.91
CA ALA A 321 -9.25 -20.15 -12.15
C ALA A 321 -8.88 -21.12 -11.01
N ILE A 322 -8.04 -22.13 -11.29
CA ILE A 322 -7.57 -23.09 -10.28
C ILE A 322 -6.73 -22.39 -9.21
N ALA A 323 -5.80 -21.53 -9.60
CA ALA A 323 -4.96 -20.81 -8.64
C ALA A 323 -5.79 -19.88 -7.73
N ASN A 324 -6.78 -19.18 -8.28
CA ASN A 324 -7.67 -18.31 -7.52
C ASN A 324 -8.59 -19.11 -6.56
N ASP A 325 -9.14 -20.24 -7.00
CA ASP A 325 -9.93 -21.12 -6.13
C ASP A 325 -9.09 -21.68 -4.97
N CYS A 326 -7.83 -22.03 -5.24
CA CYS A 326 -6.89 -22.46 -4.21
C CYS A 326 -6.60 -21.34 -3.19
N ASP A 327 -6.31 -20.11 -3.63
CA ASP A 327 -6.08 -18.96 -2.72
C ASP A 327 -7.29 -18.68 -1.82
N LEU A 328 -8.50 -18.67 -2.38
CA LEU A 328 -9.74 -18.47 -1.62
C LEU A 328 -9.97 -19.56 -0.56
N LYS A 329 -9.68 -20.82 -0.89
CA LYS A 329 -9.84 -21.96 0.02
C LYS A 329 -8.67 -22.12 1.01
N TYR A 330 -7.52 -21.50 0.75
CA TYR A 330 -6.32 -21.67 1.57
C TYR A 330 -6.54 -21.31 3.04
N ARG A 331 -7.24 -20.18 3.29
CA ARG A 331 -7.51 -19.70 4.66
C ARG A 331 -8.44 -20.61 5.46
N THR A 332 -9.34 -21.33 4.80
CA THR A 332 -10.33 -22.19 5.45
C THR A 332 -9.92 -23.67 5.49
N SER A 333 -8.91 -24.06 4.72
CA SER A 333 -8.41 -25.43 4.67
C SER A 333 -7.70 -25.84 5.95
N LYS A 334 -7.98 -27.07 6.41
CA LYS A 334 -7.26 -27.70 7.53
C LYS A 334 -5.85 -28.17 7.14
N ASN A 335 -5.65 -28.52 5.87
CA ASN A 335 -4.37 -28.95 5.35
C ASN A 335 -4.02 -28.10 4.12
N GLN A 336 -3.34 -27.00 4.39
CA GLN A 336 -2.96 -25.99 3.39
C GLN A 336 -1.96 -26.53 2.38
N ARG A 337 -1.00 -27.34 2.83
CA ARG A 337 0.00 -27.96 1.96
C ARG A 337 -0.65 -28.88 0.92
N LEU A 338 -1.52 -29.79 1.39
CA LEU A 338 -2.24 -30.70 0.50
C LEU A 338 -3.10 -29.94 -0.51
N LEU A 339 -3.74 -28.84 -0.11
CA LEU A 339 -4.55 -28.03 -1.02
C LEU A 339 -3.72 -27.49 -2.19
N VAL A 340 -2.53 -26.95 -1.90
CA VAL A 340 -1.62 -26.44 -2.93
C VAL A 340 -1.10 -27.57 -3.81
N GLU A 341 -0.70 -28.70 -3.23
CA GLU A 341 -0.23 -29.87 -4.00
C GLU A 341 -1.32 -30.36 -4.96
N VAL A 342 -2.58 -30.44 -4.53
CA VAL A 342 -3.72 -30.82 -5.40
C VAL A 342 -3.93 -29.79 -6.51
N ALA A 343 -3.85 -28.49 -6.22
CA ALA A 343 -3.96 -27.45 -7.24
C ALA A 343 -2.85 -27.57 -8.29
N LEU A 344 -1.61 -27.84 -7.88
CA LEU A 344 -0.49 -28.06 -8.78
C LEU A 344 -0.68 -29.30 -9.67
N MET A 345 -1.20 -30.39 -9.11
CA MET A 345 -1.54 -31.59 -9.89
C MET A 345 -2.65 -31.31 -10.91
N GLN A 346 -3.67 -30.54 -10.54
CA GLN A 346 -4.73 -30.11 -11.46
C GLN A 346 -4.18 -29.26 -12.60
N LEU A 347 -3.32 -28.29 -12.29
CA LEU A 347 -2.65 -27.44 -13.29
C LEU A 347 -1.84 -28.27 -14.29
N ALA A 348 -1.01 -29.19 -13.80
CA ALA A 348 -0.22 -30.10 -14.64
C ALA A 348 -1.08 -31.07 -15.47
N SER A 349 -2.34 -31.32 -15.07
CA SER A 349 -3.27 -32.17 -15.83
C SER A 349 -3.95 -31.45 -16.99
N LEU A 350 -3.95 -30.11 -17.03
CA LEU A 350 -4.63 -29.33 -18.07
C LEU A 350 -4.03 -29.56 -19.47
N THR A 351 -2.71 -29.71 -19.54
CA THR A 351 -1.95 -29.99 -20.76
C THR A 351 -1.80 -31.47 -21.07
N TYR A 352 -2.32 -32.34 -20.20
CA TYR A 352 -2.27 -33.78 -20.38
C TYR A 352 -3.41 -34.23 -21.32
N GLU A 353 -3.06 -34.51 -22.58
CA GLU A 353 -4.00 -35.08 -23.57
C GLU A 353 -4.27 -36.58 -23.38
N GLY A 354 -3.66 -37.23 -22.39
CA GLY A 354 -3.78 -38.67 -22.17
C GLY A 354 -5.18 -39.12 -21.72
N ASP A 355 -5.75 -40.02 -22.52
CA ASP A 355 -7.03 -40.74 -22.38
C ASP A 355 -8.35 -39.95 -22.49
N LYS A 356 -8.37 -38.68 -22.93
CA LYS A 356 -9.62 -38.06 -23.43
C LYS A 356 -10.18 -38.80 -24.67
N LYS A 357 -9.31 -39.39 -25.50
CA LYS A 357 -9.71 -40.23 -26.65
C LYS A 357 -10.16 -41.64 -26.29
N LYS A 358 -9.61 -42.28 -25.24
CA LYS A 358 -10.02 -43.64 -24.85
C LYS A 358 -11.40 -43.71 -24.19
N MET A 359 -11.87 -42.63 -23.57
CA MET A 359 -13.25 -42.59 -23.01
C MET A 359 -14.32 -42.32 -24.07
N MET A 360 -14.00 -41.65 -25.18
CA MET A 360 -14.95 -41.40 -26.27
C MET A 360 -15.11 -42.58 -27.23
N ASP A 361 -14.07 -43.38 -27.45
CA ASP A 361 -14.13 -44.57 -28.32
C ASP A 361 -14.69 -45.83 -27.61
N ALA A 362 -15.01 -45.72 -26.32
CA ALA A 362 -15.60 -46.79 -25.50
C ALA A 362 -17.06 -46.53 -25.09
N SER A 363 -17.72 -45.53 -25.70
CA SER A 363 -19.13 -45.18 -25.47
C SER A 363 -20.04 -45.64 -26.61
#